data_AF-A0AAV0U8U9-F1
#
_entry.id   AF-A0AAV0U8U9-F1
#
_cell.length_a   1.000
_cell.length_b   1.000
_cell.length_c   1.000
_cell.angle_alpha   90.00
_cell.angle_beta   90.00
_cell.angle_gamma   90.00
#
_symmetry.space_group_name_H-M   'P 1'
#
loop_
_entity.id
_entity.type
_entity.pdbx_description
1 polymer ?
#
loop_
_entity_poly.entity_id
_entity_poly.type
_entity_poly.pdbx_seq_one_letter_code
_entity_poly.pdbx_strand_id
1 'polypeptide(L)'
;MRLQAVIFTLLAAASTTAVQTTDRSFGALIDCPSVRSADLLCLWVGKNGQAVDSRMLRELFIQHNNVADSNRESTLRNLQQHMTYIEDVHMHAKSVGHKFSYHMGVNGRHLFLSSNRKLTPEQFVEQELASAFSRRLQTQTNSTNSSTISRTGGSSKYWNWCDADNSMGHSVCSPVKSQKTCGSCWSFVAADAIETAVVIAEKASAAVSLSPQQFLTCSSLQTTQTFEYCWASDGGVPGASWMQTQIMWESQNDGCNGGMTHGAFMDAAQNNWSLVTELTMPYDDENAGGSSAANASSMCTVGADKAAASITGYEQIVGIDCTVSSNCKLLLRLALEKQPIAVAITSNGGFDDYAGGFYNCPNNGVMASKNDLNHALLLVGYGTDSVHGDYWILKNSYGSLWGDDGFLKLVADTKINCGLNIFPVIPIGAKAGVQASTTIDSGGDKVFVGLSPSSWIGVAAATTIFTVVATAIGMVVSHQRMKGIREQNPAMYMVASTPTNAQNAH
;
A
#
# COMPACT_ATOMS: atom_id res chain seq x y z
N MET A 1 9.18 25.91 -66.35
CA MET A 1 7.85 26.19 -65.74
C MET A 1 7.36 24.87 -65.14
N ARG A 2 6.87 24.80 -63.88
CA ARG A 2 5.48 25.09 -63.44
C ARG A 2 4.45 24.38 -64.36
N LEU A 3 3.46 23.61 -63.90
CA LEU A 3 3.01 23.11 -62.57
C LEU A 3 2.13 21.85 -62.84
N GLN A 4 1.58 21.02 -61.92
CA GLN A 4 1.37 21.11 -60.46
C GLN A 4 1.45 19.71 -59.79
N ALA A 5 1.23 19.68 -58.47
CA ALA A 5 1.37 18.59 -57.51
C ALA A 5 0.13 17.69 -57.30
N VAL A 6 0.40 16.45 -56.88
CA VAL A 6 -0.34 15.73 -55.82
C VAL A 6 0.72 15.12 -54.88
N ILE A 7 0.56 15.28 -53.56
CA ILE A 7 1.42 14.68 -52.54
C ILE A 7 0.54 13.75 -51.68
N PHE A 8 0.95 12.49 -51.52
CA PHE A 8 0.38 11.57 -50.54
C PHE A 8 1.48 11.06 -49.60
N THR A 9 1.74 11.81 -48.53
CA THR A 9 2.62 11.40 -47.44
C THR A 9 1.88 10.45 -46.50
N LEU A 10 2.19 9.16 -46.59
CA LEU A 10 1.77 8.15 -45.60
C LEU A 10 2.87 7.86 -44.57
N LEU A 11 3.41 8.94 -43.99
CA LEU A 11 4.18 8.88 -42.74
C LEU A 11 3.18 8.99 -41.58
N ALA A 12 2.51 7.87 -41.27
CA ALA A 12 1.75 7.75 -40.04
C ALA A 12 2.76 7.81 -38.86
N ALA A 13 2.77 8.93 -38.14
CA ALA A 13 3.69 9.14 -37.04
C ALA A 13 3.38 8.14 -35.92
N ALA A 14 4.25 7.14 -35.75
CA ALA A 14 4.33 6.33 -34.54
C ALA A 14 4.90 7.18 -33.40
N SER A 15 4.11 8.17 -32.96
CA SER A 15 4.40 9.01 -31.81
C SER A 15 4.24 8.17 -30.54
N THR A 16 5.22 7.31 -30.27
CA THR A 16 5.40 6.67 -28.97
C THR A 16 5.89 7.70 -27.95
N THR A 17 5.06 8.72 -27.69
CA THR A 17 5.09 9.40 -26.40
C THR A 17 4.84 8.32 -25.36
N ALA A 18 5.88 7.93 -24.62
CA ALA A 18 5.68 7.20 -23.39
C ALA A 18 4.75 8.07 -22.54
N VAL A 19 3.51 7.61 -22.35
CA VAL A 19 2.57 8.33 -21.49
C VAL A 19 3.07 8.08 -20.08
N GLN A 20 3.86 9.02 -19.58
CA GLN A 20 4.51 8.92 -18.28
C GLN A 20 3.45 9.19 -17.20
N THR A 21 2.58 8.19 -16.99
CA THR A 21 1.44 8.25 -16.06
C THR A 21 1.92 8.12 -14.63
N THR A 22 2.56 9.17 -14.11
CA THR A 22 3.00 9.28 -12.71
C THR A 22 1.86 9.11 -11.70
N ASP A 23 0.63 9.33 -12.15
CA ASP A 23 -0.59 9.37 -11.32
C ASP A 23 -1.49 8.14 -11.57
N ARG A 24 -0.95 7.04 -12.12
CA ARG A 24 -1.70 5.78 -12.39
C ARG A 24 -0.86 4.53 -12.15
N SER A 25 -1.41 3.60 -11.36
CA SER A 25 -0.78 2.29 -11.13
C SER A 25 -0.86 1.35 -12.34
N PHE A 26 -0.08 0.26 -12.28
CA PHE A 26 -0.22 -0.87 -13.20
C PHE A 26 -1.64 -1.45 -13.14
N GLY A 27 -2.30 -1.54 -14.29
CA GLY A 27 -3.68 -1.99 -14.42
C GLY A 27 -4.73 -0.88 -14.41
N ALA A 28 -4.34 0.40 -14.30
CA ALA A 28 -5.25 1.53 -14.53
C ALA A 28 -5.77 1.59 -15.97
N LEU A 29 -7.05 1.92 -16.16
CA LEU A 29 -7.62 2.18 -17.48
C LEU A 29 -7.08 3.51 -18.05
N ILE A 30 -6.77 3.53 -19.36
CA ILE A 30 -6.32 4.73 -20.08
C ILE A 30 -7.51 5.37 -20.82
N ASP A 31 -8.08 4.64 -21.80
CA ASP A 31 -9.28 5.03 -22.55
C ASP A 31 -9.99 3.79 -23.13
N CYS A 32 -11.28 3.93 -23.44
CA CYS A 32 -12.09 2.96 -24.17
C CYS A 32 -12.71 3.57 -25.44
N PRO A 33 -12.91 2.78 -26.51
CA PRO A 33 -13.78 3.15 -27.63
C PRO A 33 -15.19 3.52 -27.16
N SER A 34 -15.91 4.37 -27.91
CA SER A 34 -17.29 4.75 -27.55
C SER A 34 -18.34 3.65 -27.79
N VAL A 35 -17.95 2.53 -28.42
CA VAL A 35 -18.79 1.35 -28.69
C VAL A 35 -17.91 0.11 -28.54
N ARG A 36 -18.35 -0.86 -27.75
CA ARG A 36 -17.66 -2.14 -27.55
C ARG A 36 -17.60 -2.95 -28.86
N SER A 37 -16.41 -3.33 -29.30
CA SER A 37 -16.17 -4.12 -30.52
C SER A 37 -15.06 -5.15 -30.28
N ALA A 38 -15.02 -6.23 -31.08
CA ALA A 38 -13.95 -7.22 -31.02
C ALA A 38 -12.60 -6.66 -31.51
N ASP A 39 -12.64 -5.73 -32.48
CA ASP A 39 -11.44 -5.16 -33.11
C ASP A 39 -10.94 -3.86 -32.44
N LEU A 40 -11.75 -3.29 -31.52
CA LEU A 40 -11.42 -2.07 -30.79
C LEU A 40 -11.47 -2.36 -29.29
N LEU A 41 -10.29 -2.59 -28.71
CA LEU A 41 -10.11 -2.89 -27.28
C LEU A 41 -9.79 -1.61 -26.49
N CYS A 42 -10.09 -1.64 -25.20
CA CYS A 42 -9.66 -0.58 -24.29
C CYS A 42 -8.15 -0.66 -24.03
N LEU A 43 -7.56 0.49 -23.72
CA LEU A 43 -6.14 0.64 -23.42
C LEU A 43 -5.92 0.80 -21.92
N TRP A 44 -4.89 0.16 -21.39
CA TRP A 44 -4.57 0.10 -19.95
C TRP A 44 -3.09 0.36 -19.69
N VAL A 45 -2.75 0.77 -18.47
CA VAL A 45 -1.38 0.97 -18.02
C VAL A 45 -0.73 -0.39 -17.75
N GLY A 46 0.12 -0.83 -18.67
CA GLY A 46 1.00 -1.99 -18.53
C GLY A 46 2.26 -1.69 -17.72
N LYS A 47 3.17 -2.67 -17.65
CA LYS A 47 4.41 -2.53 -16.87
C LYS A 47 5.24 -1.34 -17.38
N ASN A 48 5.83 -0.59 -16.45
CA ASN A 48 6.62 0.63 -16.72
C ASN A 48 5.84 1.75 -17.44
N GLY A 49 4.51 1.83 -17.26
CA GLY A 49 3.69 2.90 -17.86
C GLY A 49 3.31 2.70 -19.34
N GLN A 50 3.66 1.56 -19.94
CA GLN A 50 3.38 1.32 -21.37
C GLN A 50 1.90 0.98 -21.59
N ALA A 51 1.25 1.61 -22.58
CA ALA A 51 -0.13 1.28 -22.93
C ALA A 51 -0.25 -0.13 -23.53
N VAL A 52 -1.18 -0.94 -23.03
CA VAL A 52 -1.47 -2.32 -23.48
C VAL A 52 -2.97 -2.54 -23.70
N ASP A 53 -3.34 -3.51 -24.54
CA ASP A 53 -4.76 -3.89 -24.75
C ASP A 53 -5.31 -4.76 -23.59
N SER A 54 -6.64 -4.84 -23.48
CA SER A 54 -7.31 -5.63 -22.42
C SER A 54 -6.89 -7.11 -22.38
N ARG A 55 -6.39 -7.72 -23.47
CA ARG A 55 -5.93 -9.11 -23.50
C ARG A 55 -4.51 -9.24 -22.95
N MET A 56 -3.61 -8.37 -23.41
CA MET A 56 -2.22 -8.30 -22.96
C MET A 56 -2.15 -8.02 -21.45
N LEU A 57 -3.01 -7.13 -20.93
CA LEU A 57 -3.04 -6.84 -19.50
C LEU A 57 -3.35 -8.09 -18.66
N ARG A 58 -4.32 -8.92 -19.05
CA ARG A 58 -4.67 -10.14 -18.31
C ARG A 58 -3.50 -11.14 -18.26
N GLU A 59 -2.78 -11.31 -19.36
CA GLU A 59 -1.58 -12.17 -19.39
C GLU A 59 -0.45 -11.63 -18.49
N LEU A 60 -0.22 -10.31 -18.50
CA LEU A 60 0.73 -9.67 -17.59
C LEU A 60 0.35 -9.88 -16.12
N PHE A 61 -0.94 -9.83 -15.78
CA PHE A 61 -1.41 -10.11 -14.41
C PHE A 61 -1.18 -11.55 -13.98
N ILE A 62 -1.49 -12.55 -14.82
CA ILE A 62 -1.22 -13.97 -14.52
C ILE A 62 0.28 -14.21 -14.32
N GLN A 63 1.12 -13.68 -15.20
CA GLN A 63 2.58 -13.81 -15.11
C GLN A 63 3.15 -13.10 -13.88
N HIS A 64 2.68 -11.90 -13.55
CA HIS A 64 3.17 -11.12 -12.41
C HIS A 64 2.85 -11.81 -11.07
N ASN A 65 1.65 -12.36 -10.93
CA ASN A 65 1.16 -12.95 -9.68
C ASN A 65 1.49 -14.45 -9.55
N ASN A 66 2.22 -15.03 -10.51
CA ASN A 66 2.61 -16.45 -10.55
C ASN A 66 1.41 -17.42 -10.39
N VAL A 67 0.26 -17.10 -11.00
CA VAL A 67 -0.98 -17.88 -10.84
C VAL A 67 -0.79 -19.27 -11.45
N ALA A 68 -0.95 -20.31 -10.62
CA ALA A 68 -0.79 -21.70 -11.05
C ALA A 68 -1.77 -22.09 -12.17
N ASP A 69 -1.31 -22.93 -13.11
CA ASP A 69 -2.07 -23.31 -14.31
C ASP A 69 -3.44 -23.94 -14.00
N SER A 70 -3.58 -24.64 -12.87
CA SER A 70 -4.86 -25.18 -12.39
C SER A 70 -5.93 -24.11 -12.13
N ASN A 71 -5.50 -22.90 -11.76
CA ASN A 71 -6.35 -21.79 -11.33
C ASN A 71 -6.39 -20.67 -12.39
N ARG A 72 -5.46 -20.68 -13.35
CA ARG A 72 -5.33 -19.68 -14.43
C ARG A 72 -6.66 -19.41 -15.14
N GLU A 73 -7.43 -20.44 -15.45
CA GLU A 73 -8.72 -20.32 -16.14
C GLU A 73 -9.82 -19.61 -15.33
N SER A 74 -9.97 -19.92 -14.04
CA SER A 74 -10.94 -19.23 -13.17
C SER A 74 -10.50 -17.80 -12.88
N THR A 75 -9.23 -17.59 -12.58
CA THR A 75 -8.66 -16.26 -12.34
C THR A 75 -8.74 -15.34 -13.57
N LEU A 76 -8.49 -15.86 -14.79
CA LEU A 76 -8.64 -15.08 -16.03
C LEU A 76 -10.10 -14.63 -16.26
N ARG A 77 -11.08 -15.49 -15.96
CA ARG A 77 -12.51 -15.12 -16.04
C ARG A 77 -12.88 -14.06 -15.01
N ASN A 78 -12.45 -14.23 -13.76
CA ASN A 78 -12.74 -13.29 -12.69
C ASN A 78 -12.16 -11.89 -12.98
N LEU A 79 -10.88 -11.84 -13.38
CA LEU A 79 -10.22 -10.61 -13.81
C LEU A 79 -10.95 -9.96 -15.00
N GLN A 80 -11.37 -10.75 -16.00
CA GLN A 80 -12.14 -10.23 -17.13
C GLN A 80 -13.49 -9.63 -16.68
N GLN A 81 -14.19 -10.22 -15.71
CA GLN A 81 -15.46 -9.67 -15.24
C GLN A 81 -15.27 -8.30 -14.58
N HIS A 82 -14.24 -8.13 -13.74
CA HIS A 82 -13.88 -6.83 -13.17
C HIS A 82 -13.45 -5.81 -14.23
N MET A 83 -12.59 -6.21 -15.19
CA MET A 83 -12.20 -5.34 -16.31
C MET A 83 -13.42 -4.89 -17.11
N THR A 84 -14.34 -5.81 -17.44
CA THR A 84 -15.57 -5.51 -18.21
C THR A 84 -16.41 -4.43 -17.51
N TYR A 85 -16.58 -4.53 -16.18
CA TYR A 85 -17.30 -3.52 -15.39
C TYR A 85 -16.64 -2.14 -15.47
N ILE A 86 -15.31 -2.06 -15.31
CA ILE A 86 -14.56 -0.80 -15.36
C ILE A 86 -14.60 -0.19 -16.78
N GLU A 87 -14.50 -1.01 -17.82
CA GLU A 87 -14.67 -0.59 -19.22
C GLU A 87 -16.08 -0.01 -19.46
N ASP A 88 -17.13 -0.69 -19.00
CA ASP A 88 -18.53 -0.26 -19.18
C ASP A 88 -18.84 1.03 -18.39
N VAL A 89 -18.32 1.17 -17.16
CA VAL A 89 -18.41 2.42 -16.36
C VAL A 89 -17.77 3.57 -17.12
N HIS A 90 -16.57 3.37 -17.68
CA HIS A 90 -15.87 4.41 -18.45
C HIS A 90 -16.61 4.78 -19.73
N MET A 91 -17.09 3.79 -20.50
CA MET A 91 -17.86 4.04 -21.73
C MET A 91 -19.17 4.79 -21.42
N HIS A 92 -19.90 4.41 -20.37
CA HIS A 92 -21.11 5.11 -19.98
C HIS A 92 -20.81 6.54 -19.52
N ALA A 93 -19.83 6.74 -18.63
CA ALA A 93 -19.38 8.07 -18.18
C ALA A 93 -18.98 8.98 -19.35
N LYS A 94 -18.24 8.44 -20.33
CA LYS A 94 -17.84 9.13 -21.57
C LYS A 94 -19.06 9.54 -22.41
N SER A 95 -20.11 8.71 -22.45
CA SER A 95 -21.36 9.00 -23.19
C SER A 95 -22.20 10.12 -22.56
N VAL A 96 -22.23 10.22 -21.22
CA VAL A 96 -22.95 11.27 -20.48
C VAL A 96 -22.08 12.50 -20.17
N GLY A 97 -20.84 12.55 -20.66
CA GLY A 97 -19.90 13.65 -20.45
C GLY A 97 -19.36 13.77 -19.01
N HIS A 98 -19.50 12.73 -18.18
CA HIS A 98 -18.93 12.69 -16.84
C HIS A 98 -17.41 12.57 -16.89
N LYS A 99 -16.72 13.18 -15.92
CA LYS A 99 -15.29 13.03 -15.69
C LYS A 99 -15.05 12.78 -14.20
N PHE A 100 -14.55 11.58 -13.88
CA PHE A 100 -14.08 11.24 -12.55
C PHE A 100 -12.86 12.10 -12.17
N SER A 101 -12.69 12.36 -10.87
CA SER A 101 -11.48 12.97 -10.31
C SER A 101 -10.38 11.95 -9.96
N TYR A 102 -10.71 10.66 -10.00
CA TYR A 102 -9.81 9.53 -9.81
C TYR A 102 -9.78 8.63 -11.03
N HIS A 103 -8.87 7.66 -11.02
CA HIS A 103 -8.70 6.65 -12.05
C HIS A 103 -9.11 5.28 -11.50
N MET A 104 -9.70 4.46 -12.37
CA MET A 104 -10.09 3.09 -12.06
C MET A 104 -9.21 2.10 -12.81
N GLY A 105 -9.00 0.93 -12.23
CA GLY A 105 -8.10 -0.10 -12.72
C GLY A 105 -8.27 -1.43 -12.01
N VAL A 106 -7.57 -2.44 -12.53
CA VAL A 106 -7.43 -3.75 -11.89
C VAL A 106 -6.06 -3.89 -11.23
N ASN A 107 -5.98 -4.75 -10.23
CA ASN A 107 -4.78 -5.03 -9.42
C ASN A 107 -4.81 -6.49 -8.95
N GLY A 108 -3.77 -6.97 -8.25
CA GLY A 108 -3.64 -8.39 -7.88
C GLY A 108 -4.82 -8.98 -7.09
N ARG A 109 -5.60 -8.16 -6.35
CA ARG A 109 -6.78 -8.61 -5.61
C ARG A 109 -7.92 -9.07 -6.54
N HIS A 110 -8.05 -8.45 -7.71
CA HIS A 110 -9.06 -8.75 -8.73
C HIS A 110 -8.91 -10.14 -9.39
N LEU A 111 -7.84 -10.86 -9.07
CA LEU A 111 -7.63 -12.25 -9.45
C LEU A 111 -8.48 -13.24 -8.63
N PHE A 112 -8.93 -12.82 -7.44
CA PHE A 112 -9.51 -13.69 -6.41
C PHE A 112 -10.75 -13.10 -5.70
N LEU A 113 -10.91 -11.76 -5.66
CA LEU A 113 -12.11 -11.11 -5.13
C LEU A 113 -13.34 -11.39 -6.00
N SER A 114 -14.55 -11.30 -5.42
CA SER A 114 -15.78 -11.49 -6.19
C SER A 114 -16.07 -10.33 -7.14
N SER A 115 -16.38 -10.64 -8.41
CA SER A 115 -16.81 -9.63 -9.40
C SER A 115 -18.24 -9.10 -9.19
N ASN A 116 -18.93 -9.49 -8.11
CA ASN A 116 -20.30 -9.05 -7.83
C ASN A 116 -20.30 -7.58 -7.37
N ARG A 117 -20.95 -6.71 -8.14
CA ARG A 117 -21.10 -5.28 -7.81
C ARG A 117 -22.51 -4.97 -7.31
N LYS A 118 -22.62 -4.05 -6.35
CA LYS A 118 -23.90 -3.59 -5.76
C LYS A 118 -24.73 -2.71 -6.70
N LEU A 119 -24.08 -2.09 -7.68
CA LEU A 119 -24.65 -1.16 -8.65
C LEU A 119 -24.24 -1.55 -10.06
N THR A 120 -25.10 -1.33 -11.05
CA THR A 120 -24.71 -1.42 -12.47
C THR A 120 -23.74 -0.29 -12.84
N PRO A 121 -23.03 -0.38 -13.98
CA PRO A 121 -22.15 0.71 -14.44
C PRO A 121 -22.85 2.07 -14.54
N GLU A 122 -24.09 2.09 -15.01
CA GLU A 122 -24.92 3.29 -15.15
C GLU A 122 -25.26 3.88 -13.78
N GLN A 123 -25.77 3.05 -12.86
CA GLN A 123 -26.14 3.46 -11.50
C GLN A 123 -24.95 4.02 -10.71
N PHE A 124 -23.74 3.49 -10.94
CA PHE A 124 -22.51 3.99 -10.33
C PHE A 124 -22.12 5.37 -10.88
N VAL A 125 -22.25 5.59 -12.19
CA VAL A 125 -22.02 6.91 -12.82
C VAL A 125 -23.09 7.93 -12.39
N GLU A 126 -24.35 7.53 -12.28
CA GLU A 126 -25.44 8.37 -11.75
C GLU A 126 -25.18 8.80 -10.29
N GLN A 127 -24.71 7.87 -9.44
CA GLN A 127 -24.30 8.13 -8.07
C GLN A 127 -23.17 9.18 -7.99
N GLU A 128 -22.14 9.06 -8.82
CA GLU A 128 -21.01 10.00 -8.87
C GLU A 128 -21.38 11.33 -9.52
N LEU A 129 -22.27 11.36 -10.51
CA LEU A 129 -22.86 12.59 -11.06
C LEU A 129 -23.64 13.38 -10.00
N ALA A 130 -24.54 12.72 -9.28
CA ALA A 130 -25.31 13.33 -8.20
C ALA A 130 -24.40 13.84 -7.07
N SER A 131 -23.34 13.09 -6.76
CA SER A 131 -22.35 13.47 -5.76
C SER A 131 -21.51 14.68 -6.21
N ALA A 132 -21.03 14.70 -7.45
CA ALA A 132 -20.27 15.82 -8.02
C ALA A 132 -21.12 17.10 -8.15
N PHE A 133 -22.40 16.98 -8.51
CA PHE A 133 -23.34 18.11 -8.52
C PHE A 133 -23.56 18.68 -7.11
N SER A 134 -23.76 17.81 -6.12
CA SER A 134 -23.93 18.19 -4.72
C SER A 134 -22.70 18.94 -4.17
N ARG A 135 -21.48 18.48 -4.48
CA ARG A 135 -20.23 19.15 -4.09
C ARG A 135 -20.13 20.55 -4.71
N ARG A 136 -20.47 20.72 -6.00
CA ARG A 136 -20.46 22.03 -6.68
C ARG A 136 -21.37 23.05 -5.99
N LEU A 137 -22.60 22.67 -5.64
CA LEU A 137 -23.52 23.54 -4.91
C LEU A 137 -22.93 24.00 -3.57
N GLN A 138 -22.35 23.08 -2.79
CA GLN A 138 -21.71 23.39 -1.51
C GLN A 138 -20.52 24.37 -1.64
N THR A 139 -19.68 24.20 -2.68
CA THR A 139 -18.58 25.15 -2.94
C THR A 139 -19.10 26.55 -3.29
N GLN A 140 -20.21 26.66 -4.03
CA GLN A 140 -20.82 27.95 -4.38
C GLN A 140 -21.40 28.65 -3.14
N THR A 141 -22.19 27.94 -2.32
CA THR A 141 -22.77 28.52 -1.09
C THR A 141 -21.70 28.95 -0.08
N ASN A 142 -20.60 28.20 0.00
CA ASN A 142 -19.48 28.58 0.86
C ASN A 142 -18.75 29.83 0.33
N SER A 143 -18.62 29.98 -0.99
CA SER A 143 -18.02 31.18 -1.58
C SER A 143 -18.84 32.45 -1.31
N THR A 144 -20.18 32.38 -1.38
CA THR A 144 -21.06 33.52 -1.10
C THR A 144 -21.08 33.95 0.36
N ASN A 145 -20.76 33.03 1.28
CA ASN A 145 -20.68 33.32 2.71
C ASN A 145 -19.26 33.74 3.16
N SER A 146 -18.25 33.69 2.28
CA SER A 146 -16.84 33.95 2.61
C SER A 146 -16.33 35.33 2.16
N SER A 147 -17.20 36.34 2.19
CA SER A 147 -16.86 37.73 1.83
C SER A 147 -16.09 38.51 2.91
N THR A 148 -15.85 37.92 4.08
CA THR A 148 -15.44 38.68 5.28
C THR A 148 -14.36 38.00 6.15
N ILE A 149 -13.58 37.06 5.59
CA ILE A 149 -12.38 36.52 6.24
C ILE A 149 -11.14 37.04 5.51
N SER A 150 -10.28 37.77 6.23
CA SER A 150 -9.01 38.27 5.67
C SER A 150 -8.09 37.11 5.30
N ARG A 151 -7.49 37.17 4.10
CA ARG A 151 -6.44 36.23 3.66
C ARG A 151 -5.13 36.49 4.40
N THR A 152 -5.06 36.07 5.67
CA THR A 152 -3.76 35.83 6.33
C THR A 152 -3.05 34.71 5.57
N GLY A 153 -1.86 35.02 5.06
CA GLY A 153 -1.13 34.15 4.13
C GLY A 153 -0.50 32.94 4.82
N GLY A 154 -1.27 31.86 5.01
CA GLY A 154 -0.75 30.52 5.23
C GLY A 154 -0.79 29.71 3.94
N SER A 155 0.36 29.23 3.45
CA SER A 155 0.38 28.27 2.35
C SER A 155 -0.30 26.98 2.80
N SER A 156 -1.26 26.48 2.03
CA SER A 156 -1.84 25.15 2.21
C SER A 156 -0.84 24.08 1.74
N LYS A 157 0.25 23.94 2.50
CA LYS A 157 1.41 23.14 2.16
C LYS A 157 1.04 21.65 2.04
N TYR A 158 1.62 20.98 1.05
CA TYR A 158 1.73 19.52 1.04
C TYR A 158 2.54 19.05 2.26
N TRP A 159 2.12 17.93 2.87
CA TRP A 159 2.78 17.39 4.06
C TRP A 159 2.50 15.89 4.20
N ASN A 160 3.54 15.07 4.38
CA ASN A 160 3.40 13.61 4.38
C ASN A 160 4.48 12.89 5.20
N TRP A 161 4.06 12.06 6.15
CA TRP A 161 4.96 11.19 6.93
C TRP A 161 5.73 10.18 6.08
N CYS A 162 5.22 9.78 4.91
CA CYS A 162 5.83 8.74 4.10
C CYS A 162 6.86 9.23 3.05
N ASP A 163 7.17 10.53 3.00
CA ASP A 163 8.27 11.09 2.19
C ASP A 163 9.11 12.10 2.98
N ALA A 164 9.78 13.06 2.32
CA ALA A 164 10.64 14.04 2.99
C ALA A 164 9.92 15.30 3.49
N ASP A 165 8.66 15.55 3.09
CA ASP A 165 7.94 16.80 3.33
C ASP A 165 7.21 16.84 4.69
N ASN A 166 7.87 16.34 5.74
CA ASN A 166 7.40 16.31 7.14
C ASN A 166 8.43 16.93 8.11
N SER A 167 8.20 16.77 9.42
CA SER A 167 9.06 17.33 10.50
C SER A 167 10.36 16.57 10.75
N MET A 168 10.50 15.34 10.25
CA MET A 168 11.72 14.52 10.32
C MET A 168 12.63 14.73 9.09
N GLY A 169 12.09 15.21 7.97
CA GLY A 169 12.84 15.42 6.72
C GLY A 169 13.14 14.14 5.93
N HIS A 170 12.55 13.01 6.34
CA HIS A 170 12.62 11.72 5.65
C HIS A 170 11.34 10.91 5.93
N SER A 171 11.14 9.85 5.16
CA SER A 171 10.02 8.93 5.37
C SER A 171 10.14 8.26 6.74
N VAL A 172 9.06 8.27 7.53
CA VAL A 172 8.95 7.49 8.76
C VAL A 172 8.16 6.20 8.56
N CYS A 173 7.70 5.93 7.34
CA CYS A 173 6.86 4.78 6.99
C CYS A 173 7.70 3.59 6.52
N SER A 174 7.27 2.37 6.85
CA SER A 174 7.69 1.17 6.15
C SER A 174 7.15 1.16 4.71
N PRO A 175 7.71 0.34 3.80
CA PRO A 175 7.14 0.09 2.47
C PRO A 175 5.67 -0.35 2.53
N VAL A 176 4.97 -0.22 1.41
CA VAL A 176 3.59 -0.75 1.29
C VAL A 176 3.62 -2.27 1.35
N LYS A 177 2.70 -2.81 2.16
CA LYS A 177 2.50 -4.25 2.40
C LYS A 177 1.20 -4.71 1.75
N SER A 178 1.01 -6.03 1.63
CA SER A 178 -0.21 -6.62 1.06
C SER A 178 -0.82 -7.68 1.97
N GLN A 179 -2.06 -7.43 2.41
CA GLN A 179 -2.92 -8.38 3.12
C GLN A 179 -3.53 -9.46 2.21
N LYS A 180 -3.22 -9.43 0.91
CA LYS A 180 -3.74 -10.36 -0.11
C LYS A 180 -5.27 -10.55 0.02
N THR A 181 -5.78 -11.76 0.14
CA THR A 181 -7.23 -12.05 0.24
C THR A 181 -7.81 -12.01 1.66
N CYS A 182 -6.98 -11.91 2.69
CA CYS A 182 -7.41 -11.99 4.10
C CYS A 182 -7.97 -10.64 4.63
N GLY A 183 -9.00 -10.66 5.48
CA GLY A 183 -9.66 -9.49 6.07
C GLY A 183 -8.89 -8.78 7.20
N SER A 184 -7.57 -8.69 7.07
CA SER A 184 -6.63 -8.34 8.15
C SER A 184 -6.13 -6.89 8.17
N CYS A 185 -6.79 -5.97 7.46
CA CYS A 185 -6.37 -4.56 7.38
C CYS A 185 -6.07 -3.92 8.75
N TRP A 186 -6.85 -4.26 9.77
CA TRP A 186 -6.69 -3.86 11.16
C TRP A 186 -5.31 -4.23 11.75
N SER A 187 -4.73 -5.36 11.36
CA SER A 187 -3.45 -5.86 11.88
C SER A 187 -2.26 -5.22 11.17
N PHE A 188 -2.38 -4.95 9.87
CA PHE A 188 -1.40 -4.17 9.10
C PHE A 188 -1.33 -2.72 9.58
N VAL A 189 -2.47 -2.08 9.79
CA VAL A 189 -2.52 -0.70 10.31
C VAL A 189 -2.02 -0.63 11.76
N ALA A 190 -2.21 -1.70 12.56
CA ALA A 190 -1.63 -1.78 13.90
C ALA A 190 -0.10 -1.83 13.85
N ALA A 191 0.48 -2.66 12.96
CA ALA A 191 1.92 -2.69 12.73
C ALA A 191 2.43 -1.31 12.26
N ASP A 192 1.91 -0.78 11.15
CA ASP A 192 2.39 0.45 10.52
C ASP A 192 2.27 1.70 11.42
N ALA A 193 1.25 1.77 12.27
CA ALA A 193 1.09 2.85 13.25
C ALA A 193 2.14 2.79 14.38
N ILE A 194 2.54 1.60 14.81
CA ILE A 194 3.57 1.42 15.85
C ILE A 194 4.96 1.67 15.25
N GLU A 195 5.21 1.17 14.05
CA GLU A 195 6.46 1.41 13.30
C GLU A 195 6.77 2.90 13.19
N THR A 196 5.80 3.66 12.68
CA THR A 196 5.92 5.11 12.50
C THR A 196 6.05 5.84 13.84
N ALA A 197 5.33 5.40 14.89
CA ALA A 197 5.46 5.94 16.23
C ALA A 197 6.85 5.69 16.87
N VAL A 198 7.46 4.51 16.68
CA VAL A 198 8.83 4.23 17.14
C VAL A 198 9.83 5.16 16.44
N VAL A 199 9.70 5.34 15.12
CA VAL A 199 10.58 6.22 14.34
C VAL A 199 10.52 7.67 14.85
N ILE A 200 9.32 8.19 15.12
CA ILE A 200 9.11 9.54 15.62
C ILE A 200 9.60 9.69 17.07
N ALA A 201 9.30 8.73 17.95
CA ALA A 201 9.64 8.79 19.37
C ALA A 201 11.16 8.73 19.62
N GLU A 202 11.87 7.87 18.89
CA GLU A 202 13.31 7.65 19.09
C GLU A 202 14.20 8.37 18.06
N LYS A 203 13.59 9.01 17.06
CA LYS A 203 14.26 9.68 15.93
C LYS A 203 15.13 8.71 15.11
N ALA A 204 14.61 7.51 14.89
CA ALA A 204 15.26 6.51 14.03
C ALA A 204 15.29 6.97 12.56
N SER A 205 16.26 6.47 11.79
CA SER A 205 16.42 6.85 10.38
C SER A 205 15.46 6.15 9.40
N ALA A 206 14.80 5.07 9.84
CA ALA A 206 13.87 4.27 9.03
C ALA A 206 12.95 3.43 9.93
N ALA A 207 11.79 3.04 9.41
CA ALA A 207 10.88 2.10 10.05
C ALA A 207 11.38 0.65 9.96
N VAL A 208 11.12 -0.12 11.02
CA VAL A 208 11.43 -1.55 11.10
C VAL A 208 10.14 -2.32 10.89
N SER A 209 9.98 -3.03 9.75
CA SER A 209 8.71 -3.71 9.45
C SER A 209 8.38 -4.77 10.50
N LEU A 210 7.37 -4.49 11.32
CA LEU A 210 6.73 -5.40 12.26
C LEU A 210 5.80 -6.37 11.54
N SER A 211 5.59 -7.52 12.17
CA SER A 211 4.72 -8.59 11.69
C SER A 211 3.23 -8.26 11.91
N PRO A 212 2.43 -8.12 10.84
CA PRO A 212 0.97 -8.11 10.94
C PRO A 212 0.42 -9.50 11.36
N GLN A 213 1.21 -10.56 11.14
CA GLN A 213 0.86 -11.94 11.49
C GLN A 213 0.84 -12.17 13.01
N GLN A 214 1.72 -11.51 13.78
CA GLN A 214 1.70 -11.60 15.24
C GLN A 214 0.36 -11.07 15.78
N PHE A 215 -0.06 -9.88 15.35
CA PHE A 215 -1.39 -9.34 15.66
C PHE A 215 -2.50 -10.29 15.20
N LEU A 216 -2.43 -10.80 13.96
CA LEU A 216 -3.43 -11.69 13.37
C LEU A 216 -3.62 -13.01 14.13
N THR A 217 -2.54 -13.54 14.72
CA THR A 217 -2.49 -14.83 15.42
C THR A 217 -2.78 -14.70 16.92
N CYS A 218 -2.50 -13.54 17.51
CA CYS A 218 -2.43 -13.35 18.96
C CYS A 218 -3.41 -12.33 19.53
N SER A 219 -3.97 -11.43 18.71
CA SER A 219 -4.95 -10.46 19.17
C SER A 219 -6.34 -11.06 19.06
N SER A 220 -7.00 -11.22 20.21
CA SER A 220 -8.30 -11.89 20.29
C SER A 220 -9.12 -11.52 21.54
N LEU A 221 -8.73 -10.49 22.30
CA LEU A 221 -9.55 -10.06 23.43
C LEU A 221 -10.85 -9.42 22.92
N GLN A 222 -11.97 -9.79 23.53
CA GLN A 222 -13.22 -9.07 23.35
C GLN A 222 -13.16 -7.80 24.19
N THR A 223 -13.49 -6.66 23.60
CA THR A 223 -13.40 -5.34 24.23
C THR A 223 -14.60 -4.48 23.90
N THR A 224 -15.02 -3.64 24.86
CA THR A 224 -16.10 -2.66 24.69
C THR A 224 -15.54 -1.30 25.04
N GLN A 225 -15.37 -0.44 24.02
CA GLN A 225 -14.75 0.87 24.18
C GLN A 225 -15.72 1.99 23.84
N THR A 226 -15.79 3.00 24.69
CA THR A 226 -16.55 4.23 24.42
C THR A 226 -15.65 5.21 23.68
N PHE A 227 -16.11 5.67 22.51
CA PHE A 227 -15.46 6.74 21.75
C PHE A 227 -16.32 8.01 21.85
N GLU A 228 -15.67 9.16 22.00
CA GLU A 228 -16.33 10.45 22.17
C GLU A 228 -16.22 11.33 20.91
N TYR A 229 -17.22 12.18 20.67
CA TYR A 229 -17.34 12.99 19.46
C TYR A 229 -17.93 14.37 19.79
N CYS A 230 -17.10 15.25 20.33
CA CYS A 230 -17.46 16.60 20.78
C CYS A 230 -17.97 17.55 19.66
N TRP A 231 -17.87 17.16 18.38
CA TRP A 231 -18.48 17.87 17.24
C TRP A 231 -19.83 17.27 16.79
N ALA A 232 -20.21 16.10 17.31
CA ALA A 232 -21.53 15.53 17.07
C ALA A 232 -22.59 16.25 17.92
N SER A 233 -23.86 16.05 17.58
CA SER A 233 -24.99 16.66 18.26
C SER A 233 -26.13 15.66 18.41
N ASP A 234 -27.13 15.97 19.22
CA ASP A 234 -28.35 15.15 19.36
C ASP A 234 -29.11 14.98 18.03
N GLY A 235 -28.89 15.88 17.06
CA GLY A 235 -29.39 15.81 15.68
C GLY A 235 -28.50 15.02 14.72
N GLY A 236 -27.42 14.40 15.21
CA GLY A 236 -26.42 13.69 14.41
C GLY A 236 -25.34 14.60 13.81
N VAL A 237 -24.65 14.06 12.79
CA VAL A 237 -23.69 14.78 11.94
C VAL A 237 -24.20 14.76 10.48
N PRO A 238 -24.02 15.81 9.66
CA PRO A 238 -24.47 15.81 8.26
C PRO A 238 -23.91 14.62 7.46
N GLY A 239 -24.78 13.73 6.99
CA GLY A 239 -24.40 12.49 6.29
C GLY A 239 -24.19 11.27 7.19
N ALA A 240 -24.30 11.42 8.52
CA ALA A 240 -24.28 10.36 9.52
C ALA A 240 -25.24 10.71 10.67
N SER A 241 -26.55 10.64 10.41
CA SER A 241 -27.60 11.01 11.39
C SER A 241 -27.67 10.07 12.60
N TRP A 242 -27.01 8.91 12.54
CA TRP A 242 -26.86 7.98 13.66
C TRP A 242 -25.69 8.33 14.61
N MET A 243 -24.82 9.28 14.23
CA MET A 243 -23.60 9.59 14.98
C MET A 243 -23.90 10.46 16.21
N GLN A 244 -23.67 9.91 17.40
CA GLN A 244 -23.92 10.55 18.69
C GLN A 244 -22.62 11.09 19.30
N THR A 245 -22.74 11.91 20.35
CA THR A 245 -21.61 12.50 21.11
C THR A 245 -20.76 11.46 21.85
N GLN A 246 -21.32 10.30 22.17
CA GLN A 246 -20.61 9.12 22.66
C GLN A 246 -21.15 7.87 21.95
N ILE A 247 -20.27 6.94 21.56
CA ILE A 247 -20.67 5.66 20.96
C ILE A 247 -19.85 4.53 21.57
N MET A 248 -20.53 3.52 22.12
CA MET A 248 -19.90 2.27 22.53
C MET A 248 -19.66 1.35 21.34
N TRP A 249 -18.48 0.73 21.32
CA TRP A 249 -18.02 -0.17 20.28
C TRP A 249 -17.53 -1.46 20.91
N GLU A 250 -18.36 -2.50 20.80
CA GLU A 250 -17.99 -3.87 21.08
C GLU A 250 -17.20 -4.41 19.89
N SER A 251 -16.06 -5.03 20.13
CA SER A 251 -15.25 -5.67 19.09
C SER A 251 -14.43 -6.83 19.65
N GLN A 252 -14.06 -7.75 18.76
CA GLN A 252 -13.09 -8.80 19.00
C GLN A 252 -12.29 -8.98 17.70
N ASN A 253 -11.00 -9.24 17.83
CA ASN A 253 -10.14 -9.54 16.69
C ASN A 253 -10.21 -11.04 16.39
N ASP A 254 -10.45 -11.42 15.14
CA ASP A 254 -10.69 -12.80 14.71
C ASP A 254 -9.99 -13.08 13.37
N GLY A 255 -8.66 -12.94 13.37
CA GLY A 255 -7.82 -13.27 12.21
C GLY A 255 -8.27 -12.59 10.92
N CYS A 256 -8.54 -13.41 9.90
CA CYS A 256 -9.02 -12.95 8.59
C CYS A 256 -10.51 -12.58 8.53
N ASN A 257 -11.31 -12.83 9.58
CA ASN A 257 -12.73 -12.49 9.60
C ASN A 257 -12.97 -11.01 9.96
N GLY A 258 -11.98 -10.35 10.55
CA GLY A 258 -12.00 -8.92 10.85
C GLY A 258 -11.39 -8.58 12.22
N GLY A 259 -11.46 -7.31 12.57
CA GLY A 259 -10.90 -6.78 13.81
C GLY A 259 -10.79 -5.26 13.80
N MET A 260 -10.33 -4.70 14.93
CA MET A 260 -10.18 -3.28 15.19
C MET A 260 -8.75 -2.98 15.65
N THR A 261 -8.14 -1.95 15.05
CA THR A 261 -6.75 -1.54 15.34
C THR A 261 -6.54 -1.17 16.81
N HIS A 262 -7.54 -0.55 17.46
CA HIS A 262 -7.45 -0.22 18.88
C HIS A 262 -7.45 -1.46 19.79
N GLY A 263 -8.14 -2.55 19.41
CA GLY A 263 -8.04 -3.84 20.08
C GLY A 263 -6.64 -4.44 19.95
N ALA A 264 -6.03 -4.34 18.76
CA ALA A 264 -4.67 -4.80 18.53
C ALA A 264 -3.63 -4.03 19.39
N PHE A 265 -3.80 -2.71 19.53
CA PHE A 265 -2.97 -1.92 20.46
C PHE A 265 -3.23 -2.28 21.93
N MET A 266 -4.49 -2.49 22.31
CA MET A 266 -4.88 -2.86 23.67
C MET A 266 -4.25 -4.19 24.08
N ASP A 267 -4.33 -5.21 23.22
CA ASP A 267 -3.79 -6.54 23.47
C ASP A 267 -2.26 -6.48 23.61
N ALA A 268 -1.57 -5.78 22.72
CA ALA A 268 -0.12 -5.62 22.78
C ALA A 268 0.35 -4.87 24.03
N ALA A 269 -0.37 -3.82 24.44
CA ALA A 269 -0.03 -3.03 25.63
C ALA A 269 -0.32 -3.79 26.94
N GLN A 270 -1.53 -4.34 27.10
CA GLN A 270 -1.93 -5.02 28.35
C GLN A 270 -1.11 -6.29 28.60
N ASN A 271 -0.77 -7.04 27.55
CA ASN A 271 0.03 -8.25 27.65
C ASN A 271 1.55 -8.00 27.51
N ASN A 272 1.99 -6.73 27.45
CA ASN A 272 3.39 -6.31 27.35
C ASN A 272 4.15 -7.03 26.21
N TRP A 273 3.57 -7.09 25.02
CA TRP A 273 4.13 -7.85 23.90
C TRP A 273 5.49 -7.33 23.44
N SER A 274 6.44 -8.26 23.29
CA SER A 274 7.59 -8.07 22.40
C SER A 274 7.10 -8.21 20.96
N LEU A 275 6.88 -7.09 20.28
CA LEU A 275 6.44 -7.07 18.89
C LEU A 275 7.62 -7.41 17.99
N VAL A 276 7.42 -8.33 17.03
CA VAL A 276 8.51 -8.88 16.20
C VAL A 276 8.51 -8.35 14.78
N THR A 277 9.65 -8.49 14.09
CA THR A 277 9.74 -8.16 12.66
C THR A 277 8.93 -9.12 11.80
N GLU A 278 8.55 -8.66 10.60
CA GLU A 278 8.01 -9.49 9.52
C GLU A 278 8.95 -10.66 9.15
N LEU A 279 10.27 -10.52 9.32
CA LEU A 279 11.23 -11.61 9.11
C LEU A 279 11.20 -12.67 10.22
N THR A 280 10.79 -12.29 11.43
CA THR A 280 10.66 -13.20 12.59
C THR A 280 9.38 -14.01 12.53
N MET A 281 8.29 -13.42 12.03
CA MET A 281 6.97 -14.06 11.91
C MET A 281 6.30 -13.58 10.60
N PRO A 282 6.64 -14.19 9.44
CA PRO A 282 6.15 -13.73 8.14
C PRO A 282 4.64 -13.87 7.97
N TYR A 283 4.08 -13.00 7.11
CA TYR A 283 2.65 -12.95 6.82
C TYR A 283 2.15 -14.11 5.95
N ASP A 284 1.06 -14.73 6.41
CA ASP A 284 0.40 -15.90 5.83
C ASP A 284 -1.13 -15.73 5.90
N ASP A 285 -1.75 -15.59 4.73
CA ASP A 285 -3.17 -15.39 4.51
C ASP A 285 -3.97 -16.70 4.35
N GLU A 286 -3.30 -17.85 4.29
CA GLU A 286 -3.96 -19.17 4.24
C GLU A 286 -4.16 -19.74 5.66
N ASN A 287 -3.16 -19.61 6.53
CA ASN A 287 -3.15 -20.29 7.84
C ASN A 287 -3.90 -19.55 8.98
N ALA A 288 -4.46 -18.37 8.74
CA ALA A 288 -5.11 -17.54 9.78
C ALA A 288 -6.62 -17.76 9.98
N GLY A 289 -7.22 -18.75 9.30
CA GLY A 289 -8.65 -19.11 9.44
C GLY A 289 -8.93 -20.24 10.45
N GLY A 290 -7.93 -20.71 11.20
CA GLY A 290 -7.98 -21.99 11.92
C GLY A 290 -7.47 -21.94 13.36
N SER A 291 -8.14 -21.18 14.24
CA SER A 291 -7.80 -20.97 15.66
C SER A 291 -7.94 -22.23 16.54
N SER A 292 -7.13 -23.26 16.26
CA SER A 292 -6.88 -24.37 17.18
C SER A 292 -6.00 -23.88 18.34
N ALA A 293 -6.66 -23.29 19.34
CA ALA A 293 -6.07 -22.46 20.41
C ALA A 293 -4.95 -23.12 21.26
N ALA A 294 -4.69 -24.41 21.09
CA ALA A 294 -3.62 -25.14 21.79
C ALA A 294 -2.20 -24.70 21.38
N ASN A 295 -1.97 -24.33 20.11
CA ASN A 295 -0.61 -24.04 19.61
C ASN A 295 -0.25 -22.55 19.55
N ALA A 296 -1.22 -21.66 19.28
CA ALA A 296 -0.98 -20.23 19.05
C ALA A 296 -0.27 -19.52 20.23
N SER A 297 -0.65 -19.86 21.47
CA SER A 297 -0.08 -19.30 22.71
C SER A 297 1.47 -19.30 22.76
N SER A 298 2.09 -20.34 22.21
CA SER A 298 3.55 -20.49 22.18
C SER A 298 4.24 -19.50 21.22
N MET A 299 3.55 -19.07 20.15
CA MET A 299 4.08 -18.10 19.18
C MET A 299 3.90 -16.65 19.65
N CYS A 300 2.88 -16.39 20.45
CA CYS A 300 2.57 -15.07 20.98
C CYS A 300 3.52 -14.62 22.10
N THR A 301 4.14 -15.56 22.81
CA THR A 301 5.06 -15.28 23.93
C THR A 301 6.50 -15.18 23.44
N VAL A 302 6.88 -14.02 22.89
CA VAL A 302 8.22 -13.80 22.33
C VAL A 302 9.18 -13.21 23.36
N GLY A 303 10.43 -13.71 23.38
CA GLY A 303 11.51 -13.17 24.21
C GLY A 303 11.99 -11.78 23.79
N ALA A 304 12.41 -10.97 24.76
CA ALA A 304 12.84 -9.59 24.55
C ALA A 304 14.10 -9.45 23.65
N ASP A 305 14.89 -10.53 23.51
CA ASP A 305 16.00 -10.65 22.56
C ASP A 305 15.55 -10.57 21.08
N LYS A 306 14.27 -10.89 20.81
CA LYS A 306 13.65 -10.85 19.48
C LYS A 306 12.67 -9.69 19.30
N ALA A 307 12.46 -8.87 20.33
CA ALA A 307 11.62 -7.68 20.24
C ALA A 307 12.20 -6.69 19.23
N ALA A 308 11.37 -6.23 18.29
CA ALA A 308 11.63 -5.12 17.38
C ALA A 308 10.92 -3.84 17.85
N ALA A 309 9.75 -3.95 18.48
CA ALA A 309 9.06 -2.83 19.11
C ALA A 309 8.25 -3.24 20.36
N SER A 310 7.75 -2.24 21.08
CA SER A 310 6.75 -2.35 22.15
C SER A 310 5.95 -1.04 22.27
N ILE A 311 4.79 -1.07 22.91
CA ILE A 311 3.94 0.10 23.23
C ILE A 311 3.41 -0.01 24.66
N THR A 312 2.98 1.11 25.25
CA THR A 312 2.38 1.13 26.60
C THR A 312 0.88 1.40 26.61
N GLY A 313 0.26 1.64 25.45
CA GLY A 313 -1.17 1.87 25.31
C GLY A 313 -1.56 2.44 23.94
N TYR A 314 -2.78 2.97 23.85
CA TYR A 314 -3.25 3.80 22.75
C TYR A 314 -4.14 4.93 23.27
N GLU A 315 -4.42 5.94 22.43
CA GLU A 315 -5.42 6.97 22.71
C GLU A 315 -6.29 7.28 21.47
N GLN A 316 -7.54 7.73 21.71
CA GLN A 316 -8.35 8.39 20.69
C GLN A 316 -7.87 9.84 20.60
N ILE A 317 -7.20 10.21 19.50
CA ILE A 317 -6.51 11.50 19.40
C ILE A 317 -7.45 12.65 19.00
N VAL A 318 -8.63 12.35 18.46
CA VAL A 318 -9.60 13.34 17.95
C VAL A 318 -11.03 12.90 18.28
N GLY A 319 -11.77 13.75 18.98
CA GLY A 319 -13.18 13.52 19.37
C GLY A 319 -13.49 13.79 20.84
N ILE A 320 -12.48 13.72 21.72
CA ILE A 320 -12.63 14.01 23.16
C ILE A 320 -12.69 15.52 23.41
N ASP A 321 -11.76 16.29 22.83
CA ASP A 321 -11.62 17.74 23.07
C ASP A 321 -11.91 18.56 21.80
N CYS A 322 -12.87 19.50 21.91
CA CYS A 322 -13.23 20.49 20.88
C CYS A 322 -13.02 21.94 21.35
N THR A 323 -12.34 22.18 22.47
CA THR A 323 -12.07 23.54 22.99
C THR A 323 -11.27 24.41 22.00
N VAL A 324 -10.39 23.78 21.21
CA VAL A 324 -9.63 24.43 20.14
C VAL A 324 -10.49 24.63 18.88
N SER A 325 -11.34 23.67 18.53
CA SER A 325 -12.27 23.76 17.39
C SER A 325 -13.30 22.62 17.41
N SER A 326 -14.50 22.87 16.90
CA SER A 326 -15.46 21.81 16.53
C SER A 326 -15.27 21.29 15.09
N ASN A 327 -14.29 21.80 14.34
CA ASN A 327 -14.02 21.37 12.98
C ASN A 327 -13.16 20.09 12.96
N CYS A 328 -13.80 18.94 12.76
CA CYS A 328 -13.17 17.62 12.68
C CYS A 328 -11.95 17.58 11.75
N LYS A 329 -12.02 18.20 10.56
CA LYS A 329 -10.91 18.27 9.60
C LYS A 329 -9.68 19.02 10.17
N LEU A 330 -9.91 20.07 10.96
CA LEU A 330 -8.83 20.81 11.61
C LEU A 330 -8.23 20.02 12.78
N LEU A 331 -9.06 19.41 13.63
CA LEU A 331 -8.60 18.55 14.73
C LEU A 331 -7.76 17.38 14.20
N LEU A 332 -8.23 16.70 13.15
CA LEU A 332 -7.54 15.57 12.52
C LEU A 332 -6.19 15.97 11.91
N ARG A 333 -6.09 17.17 11.32
CA ARG A 333 -4.81 17.71 10.84
C ARG A 333 -3.84 18.02 12.00
N LEU A 334 -4.31 18.68 13.05
CA LEU A 334 -3.48 19.03 14.23
C LEU A 334 -3.01 17.80 15.01
N ALA A 335 -3.76 16.70 14.94
CA ALA A 335 -3.34 15.39 15.44
C ALA A 335 -2.28 14.74 14.52
N LEU A 336 -2.53 14.74 13.21
CA LEU A 336 -1.69 14.09 12.21
C LEU A 336 -0.28 14.71 12.11
N GLU A 337 -0.17 16.01 12.37
CA GLU A 337 1.11 16.73 12.45
C GLU A 337 2.01 16.27 13.62
N LYS A 338 1.50 15.43 14.54
CA LYS A 338 2.27 14.79 15.64
C LYS A 338 2.81 13.40 15.27
N GLN A 339 1.96 12.53 14.69
CA GLN A 339 2.30 11.19 14.18
C GLN A 339 1.17 10.66 13.26
N PRO A 340 1.42 9.62 12.43
CA PRO A 340 0.37 8.96 11.67
C PRO A 340 -0.76 8.43 12.55
N ILE A 341 -1.98 8.44 12.00
CA ILE A 341 -3.21 8.07 12.72
C ILE A 341 -3.80 6.83 12.08
N ALA A 342 -4.02 5.78 12.88
CA ALA A 342 -4.82 4.64 12.43
C ALA A 342 -6.28 5.07 12.33
N VAL A 343 -6.91 4.82 11.19
CA VAL A 343 -8.27 5.27 10.84
C VAL A 343 -9.05 4.15 10.17
N ALA A 344 -10.38 4.27 10.14
CA ALA A 344 -11.26 3.36 9.40
C ALA A 344 -12.16 4.14 8.44
N ILE A 345 -12.53 3.51 7.32
CA ILE A 345 -13.44 4.04 6.31
C ILE A 345 -14.41 2.97 5.80
N THR A 346 -15.30 3.41 4.91
CA THR A 346 -16.20 2.57 4.11
C THR A 346 -15.58 2.27 2.74
N SER A 347 -14.98 1.08 2.56
CA SER A 347 -14.35 0.62 1.31
C SER A 347 -15.36 0.14 0.27
N ASN A 348 -16.39 0.95 -0.01
CA ASN A 348 -17.51 0.60 -0.87
C ASN A 348 -17.43 1.29 -2.24
N GLY A 349 -18.15 0.78 -3.24
CA GLY A 349 -18.16 1.36 -4.60
C GLY A 349 -16.84 1.10 -5.33
N GLY A 350 -16.27 2.14 -5.96
CA GLY A 350 -15.02 2.04 -6.74
C GLY A 350 -13.72 1.99 -5.92
N PHE A 351 -13.76 1.52 -4.65
CA PHE A 351 -12.59 1.50 -3.77
C PHE A 351 -11.56 0.43 -4.17
N ASP A 352 -11.99 -0.81 -4.36
CA ASP A 352 -11.08 -1.89 -4.80
C ASP A 352 -10.43 -1.55 -6.16
N ASP A 353 -11.21 -0.90 -7.02
CA ASP A 353 -10.90 -0.49 -8.39
C ASP A 353 -10.04 0.78 -8.45
N TYR A 354 -9.75 1.45 -7.33
CA TYR A 354 -8.99 2.72 -7.33
C TYR A 354 -7.53 2.53 -7.81
N ALA A 355 -7.11 3.40 -8.73
CA ALA A 355 -5.82 3.32 -9.42
C ALA A 355 -5.17 4.71 -9.65
N GLY A 356 -5.35 5.63 -8.69
CA GLY A 356 -4.74 6.97 -8.67
C GLY A 356 -5.72 8.14 -8.78
N GLY A 357 -5.23 9.37 -8.60
CA GLY A 357 -6.03 10.60 -8.59
C GLY A 357 -6.89 10.80 -7.32
N PHE A 358 -7.81 11.76 -7.33
CA PHE A 358 -8.54 12.23 -6.14
C PHE A 358 -9.85 11.46 -5.92
N TYR A 359 -9.87 10.53 -4.96
CA TYR A 359 -11.02 9.70 -4.64
C TYR A 359 -12.08 10.47 -3.83
N ASN A 360 -13.36 10.29 -4.16
CA ASN A 360 -14.48 10.88 -3.42
C ASN A 360 -15.21 9.81 -2.60
N CYS A 361 -15.82 10.21 -1.49
CA CYS A 361 -16.67 9.30 -0.75
C CYS A 361 -17.95 8.91 -1.53
N PRO A 362 -18.28 7.60 -1.64
CA PRO A 362 -19.54 7.13 -2.19
C PRO A 362 -20.76 7.77 -1.53
N ASN A 363 -21.89 7.81 -2.22
CA ASN A 363 -23.13 8.48 -1.77
C ASN A 363 -22.90 9.94 -1.32
N ASN A 364 -21.92 10.64 -1.91
CA ASN A 364 -21.48 11.96 -1.47
C ASN A 364 -21.07 12.02 0.03
N GLY A 365 -20.47 10.95 0.57
CA GLY A 365 -20.11 10.85 1.99
C GLY A 365 -21.31 10.69 2.93
N VAL A 366 -22.39 10.02 2.49
CA VAL A 366 -23.50 9.60 3.36
C VAL A 366 -23.32 8.13 3.75
N MET A 367 -23.32 7.87 5.06
CA MET A 367 -23.27 6.52 5.66
C MET A 367 -24.56 6.25 6.42
N ALA A 368 -25.20 5.11 6.13
CA ALA A 368 -26.48 4.73 6.70
C ALA A 368 -26.35 4.16 8.12
N SER A 369 -25.21 3.55 8.44
CA SER A 369 -24.95 2.92 9.74
C SER A 369 -23.50 3.08 10.19
N LYS A 370 -23.27 3.00 11.50
CA LYS A 370 -21.93 2.83 12.08
C LYS A 370 -21.26 1.53 11.58
N ASN A 371 -22.08 0.53 11.26
CA ASN A 371 -21.67 -0.79 10.75
C ASN A 371 -21.31 -0.77 9.26
N ASP A 372 -21.41 0.36 8.56
CA ASP A 372 -20.96 0.45 7.16
C ASP A 372 -19.41 0.44 7.08
N LEU A 373 -18.72 0.81 8.18
CA LEU A 373 -17.26 0.78 8.33
C LEU A 373 -16.73 -0.65 8.24
N ASN A 374 -15.76 -0.87 7.36
CA ASN A 374 -15.29 -2.20 6.99
C ASN A 374 -13.82 -2.31 6.60
N HIS A 375 -13.07 -1.19 6.54
CA HIS A 375 -11.65 -1.22 6.16
C HIS A 375 -10.81 -0.19 6.93
N ALA A 376 -9.63 -0.60 7.38
CA ALA A 376 -8.68 0.23 8.12
C ALA A 376 -7.54 0.70 7.20
N LEU A 377 -7.08 1.94 7.39
CA LEU A 377 -5.88 2.51 6.76
C LEU A 377 -5.06 3.30 7.77
N LEU A 378 -3.82 3.65 7.42
CA LEU A 378 -3.01 4.62 8.16
C LEU A 378 -3.11 5.99 7.45
N LEU A 379 -3.64 7.00 8.14
CA LEU A 379 -3.60 8.38 7.69
C LEU A 379 -2.19 8.94 7.93
N VAL A 380 -1.52 9.39 6.86
CA VAL A 380 -0.09 9.73 6.86
C VAL A 380 0.22 11.15 6.38
N GLY A 381 -0.69 11.79 5.66
CA GLY A 381 -0.45 13.14 5.14
C GLY A 381 -1.70 13.86 4.66
N TYR A 382 -1.49 15.05 4.11
CA TYR A 382 -2.51 15.89 3.50
C TYR A 382 -1.93 16.80 2.42
N GLY A 383 -2.81 17.37 1.60
CA GLY A 383 -2.48 18.45 0.68
C GLY A 383 -3.72 19.22 0.25
N THR A 384 -3.54 20.15 -0.69
CA THR A 384 -4.63 20.90 -1.30
C THR A 384 -4.37 21.00 -2.80
N ASP A 385 -5.32 20.54 -3.60
CA ASP A 385 -5.32 20.71 -5.05
C ASP A 385 -6.19 21.92 -5.47
N SER A 386 -5.81 22.53 -6.60
CA SER A 386 -6.46 23.69 -7.21
C SER A 386 -7.86 23.44 -7.78
N VAL A 387 -8.21 22.18 -8.10
CA VAL A 387 -9.50 21.78 -8.68
C VAL A 387 -10.34 20.97 -7.70
N HIS A 388 -9.70 20.11 -6.91
CA HIS A 388 -10.35 19.17 -6.00
C HIS A 388 -10.37 19.61 -4.53
N GLY A 389 -9.61 20.65 -4.17
CA GLY A 389 -9.55 21.19 -2.81
C GLY A 389 -8.64 20.38 -1.88
N ASP A 390 -8.88 20.50 -0.58
CA ASP A 390 -8.12 19.75 0.43
C ASP A 390 -8.31 18.23 0.26
N TYR A 391 -7.26 17.46 0.51
CA TYR A 391 -7.28 16.00 0.49
C TYR A 391 -6.35 15.40 1.55
N TRP A 392 -6.69 14.17 1.94
CA TRP A 392 -5.91 13.32 2.83
C TRP A 392 -5.07 12.32 2.04
N ILE A 393 -3.94 11.90 2.60
CA ILE A 393 -3.06 10.86 2.07
C ILE A 393 -3.09 9.70 3.06
N LEU A 394 -3.56 8.53 2.62
CA LEU A 394 -3.66 7.33 3.45
C LEU A 394 -2.82 6.20 2.85
N LYS A 395 -2.01 5.52 3.67
CA LYS A 395 -1.32 4.27 3.31
C LYS A 395 -2.32 3.11 3.42
N ASN A 396 -2.44 2.31 2.36
CA ASN A 396 -3.27 1.11 2.33
C ASN A 396 -2.40 -0.16 2.47
N SER A 397 -3.03 -1.28 2.81
CA SER A 397 -2.43 -2.61 2.96
C SER A 397 -2.80 -3.54 1.79
N TYR A 398 -3.09 -2.97 0.61
CA TYR A 398 -3.56 -3.69 -0.58
C TYR A 398 -2.44 -4.00 -1.60
N GLY A 399 -1.18 -3.77 -1.24
CA GLY A 399 -0.03 -3.87 -2.13
C GLY A 399 0.24 -2.57 -2.91
N SER A 400 1.47 -2.44 -3.42
CA SER A 400 1.96 -1.20 -4.08
C SER A 400 1.31 -0.93 -5.44
N LEU A 401 0.68 -1.93 -6.05
CA LEU A 401 0.01 -1.82 -7.35
C LEU A 401 -1.46 -1.35 -7.25
N TRP A 402 -1.98 -1.17 -6.03
CA TRP A 402 -3.29 -0.57 -5.78
C TRP A 402 -3.15 0.95 -5.64
N GLY A 403 -4.11 1.72 -6.18
CA GLY A 403 -4.17 3.17 -5.98
C GLY A 403 -2.99 3.95 -6.55
N ASP A 404 -2.38 4.77 -5.70
CA ASP A 404 -1.29 5.71 -5.99
C ASP A 404 -0.02 5.19 -5.29
N ASP A 405 0.68 4.24 -5.92
CA ASP A 405 1.78 3.44 -5.34
C ASP A 405 1.46 2.81 -3.95
N GLY A 406 0.21 2.38 -3.76
CA GLY A 406 -0.31 1.82 -2.50
C GLY A 406 -0.98 2.83 -1.57
N PHE A 407 -1.02 4.11 -1.95
CA PHE A 407 -1.67 5.19 -1.20
C PHE A 407 -3.01 5.60 -1.81
N LEU A 408 -3.80 6.34 -1.03
CA LEU A 408 -5.09 6.92 -1.39
C LEU A 408 -5.07 8.44 -1.18
N LYS A 409 -5.31 9.20 -2.25
CA LYS A 409 -5.61 10.64 -2.19
C LYS A 409 -7.12 10.83 -2.00
N LEU A 410 -7.59 10.87 -0.76
CA LEU A 410 -9.01 10.99 -0.40
C LEU A 410 -9.42 12.47 -0.27
N VAL A 411 -10.35 12.94 -1.09
CA VAL A 411 -10.88 14.32 -1.01
C VAL A 411 -11.47 14.59 0.38
N ALA A 412 -11.12 15.74 0.96
CA ALA A 412 -11.55 16.09 2.31
C ALA A 412 -12.93 16.76 2.32
N ASP A 413 -13.85 16.24 3.13
CA ASP A 413 -15.19 16.82 3.34
C ASP A 413 -15.37 17.41 4.75
N THR A 414 -16.54 18.00 5.00
CA THR A 414 -16.93 18.58 6.31
C THR A 414 -18.01 17.74 6.98
N LYS A 415 -18.01 16.43 6.74
CA LYS A 415 -18.93 15.44 7.30
C LYS A 415 -18.11 14.53 8.23
N ILE A 416 -18.13 13.22 7.96
CA ILE A 416 -17.25 12.22 8.56
C ILE A 416 -16.22 11.66 7.57
N ASN A 417 -16.19 12.13 6.33
CA ASN A 417 -15.19 11.79 5.31
C ASN A 417 -15.05 10.27 5.08
N CYS A 418 -16.10 9.61 4.56
CA CYS A 418 -16.17 8.15 4.39
C CYS A 418 -16.12 7.34 5.71
N GLY A 419 -16.08 8.01 6.87
CA GLY A 419 -15.92 7.42 8.19
C GLY A 419 -14.56 7.66 8.85
N LEU A 420 -13.62 8.30 8.15
CA LEU A 420 -12.26 8.63 8.60
C LEU A 420 -12.20 9.22 10.02
N ASN A 421 -13.19 10.06 10.35
CA ASN A 421 -13.26 10.81 11.61
C ASN A 421 -13.88 10.01 12.78
N ILE A 422 -14.28 8.75 12.56
CA ILE A 422 -14.93 7.92 13.59
C ILE A 422 -13.89 7.21 14.47
N PHE A 423 -12.84 6.65 13.88
CA PHE A 423 -11.81 5.90 14.64
C PHE A 423 -10.38 6.47 14.50
N PRO A 424 -10.13 7.77 14.74
CA PRO A 424 -8.77 8.31 14.77
C PRO A 424 -8.06 7.90 16.07
N VAL A 425 -7.25 6.84 16.02
CA VAL A 425 -6.49 6.31 17.16
C VAL A 425 -4.99 6.26 16.89
N ILE A 426 -4.18 6.41 17.94
CA ILE A 426 -2.71 6.31 17.86
C ILE A 426 -2.16 5.43 18.99
N PRO A 427 -1.09 4.65 18.75
CA PRO A 427 -0.35 3.98 19.82
C PRO A 427 0.52 4.99 20.59
N ILE A 428 0.65 4.78 21.90
CA ILE A 428 1.44 5.62 22.80
C ILE A 428 2.54 4.84 23.54
N GLY A 429 3.59 5.55 23.95
CA GLY A 429 4.76 4.96 24.61
C GLY A 429 5.54 3.97 23.74
N ALA A 430 5.48 4.15 22.41
CA ALA A 430 6.19 3.32 21.44
C ALA A 430 7.71 3.37 21.66
N LYS A 431 8.36 2.20 21.65
CA LYS A 431 9.80 2.03 21.82
C LYS A 431 10.37 0.93 20.93
N ALA A 432 11.62 1.10 20.52
CA ALA A 432 12.40 0.08 19.84
C ALA A 432 12.74 -1.10 20.77
N GLY A 433 12.81 -2.29 20.19
CA GLY A 433 13.42 -3.47 20.81
C GLY A 433 14.82 -3.75 20.27
N VAL A 434 15.46 -4.81 20.76
CA VAL A 434 16.83 -5.21 20.36
C VAL A 434 16.97 -5.41 18.84
N GLN A 435 15.93 -5.95 18.20
CA GLN A 435 15.87 -6.20 16.75
C GLN A 435 15.46 -4.97 15.92
N ALA A 436 15.33 -3.78 16.52
CA ALA A 436 15.09 -2.56 15.73
C ALA A 436 16.31 -2.12 14.90
N SER A 437 17.50 -2.68 15.18
CA SER A 437 18.75 -2.31 14.52
C SER A 437 19.18 -3.27 13.39
N THR A 438 18.47 -4.37 13.17
CA THR A 438 18.80 -5.35 12.12
C THR A 438 18.29 -4.87 10.75
N THR A 439 19.05 -3.95 10.13
CA THR A 439 18.78 -3.40 8.80
C THR A 439 18.83 -4.49 7.72
N ILE A 440 17.69 -5.10 7.44
CA ILE A 440 17.44 -6.04 6.34
C ILE A 440 16.24 -5.49 5.56
N ASP A 441 16.30 -5.59 4.22
CA ASP A 441 15.27 -5.07 3.30
C ASP A 441 13.88 -5.57 3.70
N SER A 442 12.97 -4.62 3.97
CA SER A 442 11.97 -4.77 5.03
C SER A 442 10.65 -5.39 4.56
N GLY A 443 10.73 -6.42 3.71
CA GLY A 443 9.58 -7.28 3.37
C GLY A 443 8.42 -6.60 2.65
N GLY A 444 8.65 -5.46 2.00
CA GLY A 444 7.66 -4.82 1.13
C GLY A 444 7.15 -5.77 0.04
N ASP A 445 5.97 -5.44 -0.51
CA ASP A 445 5.28 -6.19 -1.58
C ASP A 445 6.28 -6.75 -2.61
N LYS A 446 6.41 -8.08 -2.72
CA LYS A 446 7.71 -8.79 -2.99
C LYS A 446 8.40 -8.47 -4.32
N VAL A 447 9.00 -7.29 -4.42
CA VAL A 447 9.71 -6.74 -5.59
C VAL A 447 11.17 -6.43 -5.21
N PHE A 448 11.92 -7.47 -4.85
CA PHE A 448 13.36 -7.35 -4.57
C PHE A 448 14.11 -6.77 -5.79
N VAL A 449 14.46 -5.49 -5.69
CA VAL A 449 15.24 -4.70 -6.68
C VAL A 449 14.65 -4.75 -8.11
N GLY A 450 13.31 -4.75 -8.24
CA GLY A 450 12.61 -4.67 -9.54
C GLY A 450 12.70 -5.91 -10.44
N LEU A 451 13.41 -6.96 -10.00
CA LEU A 451 13.64 -8.21 -10.72
C LEU A 451 12.67 -9.29 -10.25
N SER A 452 12.12 -10.07 -11.19
CA SER A 452 11.31 -11.25 -10.85
C SER A 452 12.17 -12.34 -10.18
N PRO A 453 11.58 -13.29 -9.43
CA PRO A 453 12.32 -14.44 -8.92
C PRO A 453 13.06 -15.22 -10.01
N SER A 454 12.47 -15.35 -11.20
CA SER A 454 13.12 -15.92 -12.39
C SER A 454 14.30 -15.10 -12.91
N SER A 455 14.25 -13.77 -12.82
CA SER A 455 15.37 -12.88 -13.14
C SER A 455 16.50 -13.01 -12.12
N TRP A 456 16.17 -13.18 -10.84
CA TRP A 456 17.16 -13.45 -9.78
C TRP A 456 17.88 -14.79 -9.96
N ILE A 457 17.19 -15.85 -10.40
CA ILE A 457 17.84 -17.10 -10.82
C ILE A 457 18.83 -16.84 -11.97
N GLY A 458 18.46 -16.00 -12.95
CA GLY A 458 19.35 -15.57 -14.02
C GLY A 458 20.59 -14.81 -13.53
N VAL A 459 20.43 -13.85 -12.61
CA VAL A 459 21.54 -13.10 -12.00
C VAL A 459 22.45 -14.01 -11.17
N ALA A 460 21.89 -14.91 -10.38
CA ALA A 460 22.65 -15.89 -9.59
C ALA A 460 23.45 -16.84 -10.49
N ALA A 461 22.83 -17.36 -11.56
CA ALA A 461 23.51 -18.20 -12.55
C ALA A 461 24.64 -17.45 -13.27
N ALA A 462 24.39 -16.22 -13.74
CA ALA A 462 25.39 -15.39 -14.40
C ALA A 462 26.58 -15.06 -13.45
N THR A 463 26.29 -14.74 -12.19
CA THR A 463 27.32 -14.45 -11.17
C THR A 463 28.15 -15.69 -10.83
N THR A 464 27.51 -16.86 -10.74
CA THR A 464 28.18 -18.15 -10.53
C THR A 464 29.09 -18.49 -11.72
N ILE A 465 28.59 -18.39 -12.94
CA ILE A 465 29.36 -18.62 -14.17
C ILE A 465 30.57 -17.67 -14.24
N PHE A 466 30.36 -16.37 -14.00
CA PHE A 466 31.44 -15.38 -13.98
C PHE A 466 32.50 -15.71 -12.93
N THR A 467 32.09 -16.09 -11.72
CA THR A 467 33.00 -16.47 -10.62
C THR A 467 33.82 -17.71 -10.97
N VAL A 468 33.20 -18.74 -11.55
CA VAL A 468 33.90 -19.96 -12.01
C VAL A 468 34.89 -19.64 -13.13
N VAL A 469 34.49 -18.85 -14.13
CA VAL A 469 35.36 -18.46 -15.26
C VAL A 469 36.53 -17.60 -14.78
N ALA A 470 36.30 -16.61 -13.93
CA ALA A 470 37.35 -15.77 -13.35
C ALA A 470 38.34 -16.60 -12.50
N THR A 471 37.84 -17.57 -11.73
CA THR A 471 38.67 -18.50 -10.94
C THR A 471 39.52 -19.38 -11.85
N ALA A 472 38.95 -19.94 -12.91
CA ALA A 472 39.66 -20.77 -13.88
C ALA A 472 40.76 -19.97 -14.62
N ILE A 473 40.47 -18.73 -15.05
CA ILE A 473 41.47 -17.83 -15.64
C ILE A 473 42.59 -17.52 -14.64
N GLY A 474 42.24 -17.23 -13.38
CA GLY A 474 43.21 -17.01 -12.31
C GLY A 474 44.14 -18.21 -12.08
N MET A 475 43.59 -19.43 -12.09
CA MET A 475 44.38 -20.67 -12.01
C MET A 475 45.30 -20.86 -13.21
N VAL A 476 44.84 -20.60 -14.44
CA VAL A 476 45.67 -20.69 -15.66
C VAL A 476 46.81 -19.67 -15.65
N VAL A 477 46.53 -18.41 -15.31
CA VAL A 477 47.54 -17.35 -15.21
C VAL A 477 48.56 -17.65 -14.10
N SER A 478 48.10 -18.17 -12.96
CA SER A 478 48.97 -18.63 -11.86
C SER A 478 49.87 -19.78 -12.31
N HIS A 479 49.31 -20.79 -12.99
CA HIS A 479 50.06 -21.93 -13.51
C HIS A 479 51.11 -21.52 -14.55
N GLN A 480 50.77 -20.61 -15.48
CA GLN A 480 51.71 -20.08 -16.46
C GLN A 480 52.84 -19.28 -15.80
N ARG A 481 52.54 -18.44 -14.80
CA ARG A 481 53.56 -17.74 -14.00
C ARG A 481 54.48 -18.74 -13.27
N MET A 482 53.92 -19.75 -12.61
CA MET A 482 54.70 -20.77 -11.91
C MET A 482 55.58 -21.61 -12.86
N LYS A 483 55.11 -21.86 -14.10
CA LYS A 483 55.91 -22.53 -15.14
C LYS A 483 57.07 -21.64 -15.59
N GLY A 484 56.83 -20.35 -15.88
CA GLY A 484 57.88 -19.38 -16.21
C GLY A 484 58.91 -19.21 -15.09
N ILE A 485 58.49 -19.17 -13.83
CA ILE A 485 59.39 -19.10 -12.66
C ILE A 485 60.28 -20.35 -12.56
N ARG A 486 59.72 -21.55 -12.82
CA ARG A 486 60.49 -22.80 -12.86
C ARG A 486 61.47 -22.86 -14.02
N GLU A 487 61.08 -22.37 -15.19
CA GLU A 487 61.93 -22.29 -16.39
C GLU A 487 63.07 -21.26 -16.22
N GLN A 488 62.86 -20.21 -15.42
CA GLN A 488 63.88 -19.20 -15.09
C GLN A 488 64.78 -19.58 -13.91
N ASN A 489 64.33 -20.45 -12.97
CA ASN A 489 65.11 -20.90 -11.81
C ASN A 489 65.20 -22.43 -11.70
N PRO A 490 65.76 -23.14 -12.71
CA PRO A 490 65.87 -24.61 -12.69
C PRO A 490 66.71 -25.13 -11.52
N ALA A 491 67.73 -24.38 -11.08
CA ALA A 491 68.59 -24.73 -9.96
C ALA A 491 67.86 -24.76 -8.60
N MET A 492 66.74 -24.04 -8.46
CA MET A 492 65.99 -23.95 -7.19
C MET A 492 65.05 -25.14 -6.96
N TYR A 493 64.73 -25.89 -8.01
CA TYR A 493 63.79 -27.03 -7.95
C TYR A 493 64.47 -28.40 -8.16
N MET A 494 65.78 -28.45 -8.45
CA MET A 494 66.55 -29.69 -8.37
C MET A 494 67.02 -29.96 -6.94
N VAL A 495 66.10 -30.42 -6.08
CA VAL A 495 66.47 -31.01 -4.78
C VAL A 495 66.94 -32.44 -5.00
N ALA A 496 68.10 -32.78 -4.43
CA ALA A 496 68.81 -34.02 -4.70
C ALA A 496 68.04 -35.28 -4.28
N SER A 497 68.09 -36.30 -5.14
CA SER A 497 67.93 -37.69 -4.72
C SER A 497 69.26 -38.22 -4.17
N THR A 498 69.34 -38.41 -2.85
CA THR A 498 70.47 -39.06 -2.18
C THR A 498 69.96 -40.16 -1.23
N PRO A 499 70.62 -41.33 -1.16
CA PRO A 499 70.09 -42.51 -0.49
C PRO A 499 70.30 -42.49 1.02
N THR A 500 69.37 -43.09 1.76
CA THR A 500 69.51 -43.38 3.19
C THR A 500 70.16 -44.75 3.41
N ASN A 501 71.37 -44.74 3.97
CA ASN A 501 72.05 -45.96 4.43
C ASN A 501 71.37 -46.57 5.66
N ALA A 502 71.37 -47.90 5.77
CA ALA A 502 71.09 -48.60 7.04
C ALA A 502 71.71 -50.00 7.07
N GLN A 503 72.89 -50.15 7.70
CA GLN A 503 73.23 -51.35 8.50
C GLN A 503 74.50 -51.17 9.36
N ASN A 504 74.45 -51.80 10.54
CA ASN A 504 75.57 -52.32 11.35
C ASN A 504 76.53 -51.34 12.08
N ALA A 505 76.10 -50.98 13.30
CA ALA A 505 76.68 -51.44 14.58
C ALA A 505 78.09 -51.03 15.07
N HIS A 506 78.14 -50.86 16.39
CA HIS A 506 79.27 -50.59 17.31
C HIS A 506 79.86 -49.17 17.35
#